data_AF-A0AAE2BQA4-F1
#
_entry.id   AF-A0AAE2BQA4-F1
#
_cell.length_a   1.000
_cell.length_b   1.000
_cell.length_c   1.000
_cell.angle_alpha   90.00
_cell.angle_beta   90.00
_cell.angle_gamma   90.00
#
_symmetry.space_group_name_H-M   'P 1'
#
loop_
_entity.id
_entity.type
_entity.pdbx_description
1 polymer ?
#
loop_
_entity_poly.entity_id
_entity_poly.type
_entity_poly.pdbx_seq_one_letter_code
_entity_poly.pdbx_strand_id
1 'polypeptide(L)'
;MDHINEIESYNGGDQGYLNEIFTWWHRIPRHMNFLKHFWIGDDEQVRQTKVHLFEAEPPILYVLHYLGNKPWVCFRDYDCNWNVDRLQEFASDVAHRTWWKVHDMMPEKLQGFCMLKTIQKAQLEWDRREAEKANYSDEHWRIRIRDERLIRCIDQDCSWQGMLRHWGENTPPASL
;
A
#
# COMPACT_ATOMS: atom_id res chain seq x y z
N MET A 1 14.21 29.87 -17.22
CA MET A 1 13.11 29.12 -16.57
C MET A 1 11.96 30.10 -16.32
N ASP A 2 11.63 30.92 -17.32
CA ASP A 2 11.01 32.22 -17.01
C ASP A 2 9.48 32.15 -16.99
N HIS A 3 8.92 31.03 -17.45
CA HIS A 3 7.48 30.71 -17.45
C HIS A 3 7.14 29.56 -16.49
N ILE A 4 8.00 29.25 -15.53
CA ILE A 4 7.78 28.10 -14.63
C ILE A 4 6.49 28.24 -13.80
N ASN A 5 6.09 29.47 -13.50
CA ASN A 5 4.84 29.77 -12.76
C ASN A 5 3.59 29.78 -13.65
N GLU A 6 3.73 29.62 -14.98
CA GLU A 6 2.60 29.56 -15.92
C GLU A 6 2.19 28.12 -16.23
N ILE A 7 2.99 27.14 -15.81
CA ILE A 7 2.76 25.72 -16.05
C ILE A 7 2.05 25.15 -14.83
N GLU A 8 0.86 24.60 -15.04
CA GLU A 8 0.09 23.91 -14.01
C GLU A 8 0.14 22.40 -14.21
N SER A 9 0.10 21.64 -13.12
CA SER A 9 0.06 20.18 -13.20
C SER A 9 -1.29 19.70 -13.73
N TYR A 10 -1.30 18.96 -14.84
CA TYR A 10 -2.54 18.38 -15.38
C TYR A 10 -3.18 17.32 -14.47
N ASN A 11 -2.46 16.80 -13.47
CA ASN A 11 -2.98 15.82 -12.51
C ASN A 11 -2.93 16.29 -11.05
N GLY A 12 -2.59 17.56 -10.81
CA GLY A 12 -2.44 18.15 -9.48
C GLY A 12 -1.23 17.66 -8.68
N GLY A 13 -0.38 16.79 -9.24
CA GLY A 13 0.82 16.24 -8.60
C GLY A 13 2.12 16.65 -9.29
N ASP A 14 3.24 16.27 -8.68
CA ASP A 14 4.59 16.48 -9.22
C ASP A 14 4.80 15.76 -10.56
N GLN A 15 4.26 14.54 -10.70
CA GLN A 15 4.37 13.78 -11.96
C GLN A 15 3.78 14.57 -13.15
N GLY A 16 2.60 15.18 -12.98
CA GLY A 16 1.96 15.93 -14.05
C GLY A 16 2.73 17.18 -14.40
N TYR A 17 3.15 17.93 -13.37
CA TYR A 17 3.95 19.14 -13.53
C TYR A 17 5.29 18.88 -14.24
N LEU A 18 6.02 17.85 -13.82
CA LEU A 18 7.31 17.50 -14.41
C LEU A 18 7.17 17.04 -15.87
N ASN A 19 6.08 16.35 -16.22
CA ASN A 19 5.80 15.96 -17.60
C ASN A 19 5.49 17.15 -18.51
N GLU A 20 4.91 18.24 -17.98
CA GLU A 20 4.71 19.49 -18.73
C GLU A 20 6.04 20.27 -18.94
N ILE A 21 6.91 20.29 -17.94
CA ILE A 21 8.22 20.95 -18.04
C ILE A 21 9.18 20.16 -18.94
N PHE A 22 9.22 18.85 -18.76
CA PHE A 22 10.17 17.96 -19.41
C PHE A 22 9.48 17.08 -20.45
N THR A 23 9.06 17.71 -21.55
CA THR A 23 8.31 17.04 -22.61
C THR A 23 9.13 16.00 -23.38
N TRP A 24 10.47 16.14 -23.42
CA TRP A 24 11.40 15.20 -24.05
C TRP A 24 12.37 14.59 -23.03
N TRP A 25 12.37 13.26 -22.91
CA TRP A 25 13.17 12.55 -21.91
C TRP A 25 13.81 11.28 -22.46
N HIS A 26 14.96 10.90 -21.89
CA HIS A 26 15.61 9.61 -22.16
C HIS A 26 14.92 8.51 -21.36
N ARG A 27 14.41 7.46 -22.02
CA ARG A 27 13.70 6.38 -21.33
C ARG A 27 14.63 5.64 -20.35
N ILE A 28 14.31 5.70 -19.06
CA ILE A 28 14.95 4.88 -18.03
C ILE A 28 14.40 3.44 -18.16
N PRO A 29 15.24 2.40 -17.98
CA PRO A 29 14.76 1.03 -17.97
C PRO A 29 13.70 0.79 -16.89
N ARG A 30 12.64 0.05 -17.24
CA ARG A 30 11.49 -0.21 -16.35
C ARG A 30 11.88 -0.86 -15.03
N HIS A 31 12.95 -1.66 -14.99
CA HIS A 31 13.44 -2.31 -13.77
C HIS A 31 13.95 -1.32 -12.70
N MET A 32 14.18 -0.05 -13.06
CA MET A 32 14.56 1.03 -12.12
C MET A 32 13.37 1.79 -11.54
N ASN A 33 12.14 1.52 -11.99
CA ASN A 33 10.91 2.08 -11.41
C ASN A 33 9.72 1.20 -11.83
N PHE A 34 9.65 -0.01 -11.27
CA PHE A 34 8.59 -0.95 -11.63
C PHE A 34 7.37 -0.71 -10.74
N LEU A 35 6.22 -0.36 -11.35
CA LEU A 35 4.97 -0.15 -10.61
C LEU A 35 4.40 -1.47 -10.08
N LYS A 36 4.10 -1.53 -8.78
CA LYS A 36 3.28 -2.59 -8.16
C LYS A 36 1.82 -2.38 -8.58
N HIS A 37 1.49 -2.84 -9.80
CA HIS A 37 0.18 -2.68 -10.40
C HIS A 37 -0.18 -3.86 -11.32
N PHE A 38 -1.38 -4.40 -11.15
CA PHE A 38 -2.02 -5.46 -11.91
C PHE A 38 -3.24 -4.88 -12.62
N TRP A 39 -3.17 -4.72 -13.93
CA TRP A 39 -4.20 -4.04 -14.69
C TRP A 39 -5.46 -4.92 -14.79
N ILE A 40 -6.63 -4.28 -14.85
CA ILE A 40 -7.88 -4.95 -15.21
C ILE A 40 -7.69 -5.59 -16.59
N GLY A 41 -7.86 -6.91 -16.67
CA GLY A 41 -7.67 -7.69 -17.90
C GLY A 41 -6.28 -8.28 -18.10
N ASP A 42 -5.33 -8.09 -17.16
CA ASP A 42 -4.11 -8.90 -17.13
C ASP A 42 -4.50 -10.39 -17.06
N ASP A 43 -4.03 -11.17 -18.03
CA ASP A 43 -4.19 -12.62 -17.98
C ASP A 43 -3.34 -13.23 -16.85
N GLU A 44 -3.62 -14.50 -16.51
CA GLU A 44 -2.92 -15.19 -15.44
C GLU A 44 -1.41 -15.27 -15.70
N GLN A 45 -0.97 -15.41 -16.95
CA GLN A 45 0.45 -15.49 -17.29
C GLN A 45 1.17 -14.16 -17.01
N VAL A 46 0.56 -13.02 -17.33
CA VAL A 46 1.07 -11.68 -17.02
C VAL A 46 1.15 -11.47 -15.51
N ARG A 47 0.09 -11.87 -14.78
CA ARG A 47 0.07 -11.78 -13.31
C ARG A 47 1.19 -12.61 -12.69
N GLN A 48 1.34 -13.86 -13.09
CA GLN A 48 2.41 -14.75 -12.62
C GLN A 48 3.80 -14.22 -12.97
N THR A 49 3.97 -13.64 -14.16
CA THR A 49 5.24 -13.00 -14.55
C THR A 49 5.59 -11.83 -13.61
N LYS A 50 4.62 -11.00 -13.25
CA LYS A 50 4.85 -9.90 -12.29
C LYS A 50 5.21 -10.43 -10.91
N VAL A 51 4.51 -11.46 -10.42
CA VAL A 51 4.83 -12.10 -9.14
C VAL A 51 6.26 -12.65 -9.16
N HIS A 52 6.64 -13.36 -10.21
CA HIS A 52 8.00 -13.88 -10.40
C HIS A 52 9.06 -12.75 -10.33
N LEU A 53 8.80 -11.61 -10.99
CA LEU A 53 9.69 -10.45 -10.93
C LEU A 53 9.83 -9.86 -9.51
N PHE A 54 8.78 -9.94 -8.68
CA PHE A 54 8.79 -9.42 -7.31
C PHE A 54 9.52 -10.33 -6.32
N GLU A 55 9.60 -11.63 -6.60
CA GLU A 55 10.26 -12.63 -5.73
C GLU A 55 11.64 -13.10 -6.22
N ALA A 56 12.06 -12.67 -7.41
CA ALA A 56 13.30 -13.13 -8.03
C ALA A 56 14.53 -12.93 -7.14
N GLU A 57 15.35 -13.97 -7.04
CA GLU A 57 16.65 -13.99 -6.38
C GLU A 57 17.67 -14.66 -7.32
N PRO A 58 18.69 -13.95 -7.83
CA PRO A 58 19.01 -12.54 -7.56
C PRO A 58 17.95 -11.56 -8.09
N PRO A 59 17.84 -10.35 -7.51
CA PRO A 59 16.84 -9.36 -7.92
C PRO A 59 16.94 -9.00 -9.41
N ILE A 60 15.83 -9.17 -10.14
CA ILE A 60 15.67 -8.68 -11.52
C ILE A 60 15.23 -7.20 -11.51
N LEU A 61 14.34 -6.85 -10.58
CA LEU A 61 13.90 -5.48 -10.35
C LEU A 61 14.85 -4.81 -9.37
N TYR A 62 15.32 -3.60 -9.69
CA TYR A 62 16.14 -2.81 -8.78
C TYR A 62 15.29 -1.91 -7.89
N VAL A 63 14.13 -1.48 -8.36
CA VAL A 63 13.20 -0.64 -7.61
C VAL A 63 11.76 -1.08 -7.85
N LEU A 64 11.03 -1.25 -6.75
CA LEU A 64 9.59 -1.51 -6.74
C LEU A 64 8.84 -0.28 -6.21
N HIS A 65 7.93 0.25 -7.00
CA HIS A 65 7.11 1.40 -6.66
C HIS A 65 5.75 0.94 -6.15
N TYR A 66 5.53 1.09 -4.84
CA TYR A 66 4.29 0.71 -4.17
C TYR A 66 3.18 1.74 -4.41
N LEU A 67 2.21 1.39 -5.26
CA LEU A 67 0.95 2.09 -5.42
C LEU A 67 -0.11 1.58 -4.43
N GLY A 68 -1.22 2.31 -4.31
CA GLY A 68 -2.27 2.04 -3.32
C GLY A 68 -1.82 2.35 -1.88
N ASN A 69 -2.42 1.63 -0.92
CA ASN A 69 -2.01 1.67 0.48
C ASN A 69 -0.56 1.21 0.60
N LYS A 70 0.22 1.96 1.39
CA LYS A 70 1.65 1.67 1.60
C LYS A 70 1.81 0.47 2.55
N PRO A 71 2.87 -0.36 2.39
CA PRO A 71 3.02 -1.57 3.21
C PRO A 71 3.01 -1.33 4.72
N TRP A 72 3.60 -0.22 5.19
CA TRP A 72 3.63 0.13 6.62
C TRP A 72 2.28 0.54 7.20
N VAL A 73 1.29 0.90 6.39
CA VAL A 73 -0.07 1.20 6.87
C VAL A 73 -0.98 -0.01 6.88
N CYS A 74 -0.59 -1.12 6.24
CA CYS A 74 -1.29 -2.39 6.30
C CYS A 74 -0.78 -3.24 7.48
N PHE A 75 -1.54 -4.25 7.93
CA PHE A 75 -1.00 -5.27 8.83
C PHE A 75 0.17 -6.04 8.18
N ARG A 76 1.06 -6.59 9.01
CA ARG A 76 2.22 -7.36 8.55
C ARG A 76 1.84 -8.64 7.78
N ASP A 77 0.68 -9.20 8.10
CA ASP A 77 0.31 -10.55 7.67
C ASP A 77 0.00 -10.67 6.17
N TYR A 78 -0.55 -9.62 5.54
CA TYR A 78 -0.84 -9.58 4.10
C TYR A 78 -1.04 -8.14 3.60
N ASP A 79 -1.07 -7.94 2.28
CA ASP A 79 -1.29 -6.62 1.68
C ASP A 79 -2.76 -6.18 1.86
N CYS A 80 -3.02 -5.20 2.72
CA CYS A 80 -4.38 -4.73 3.01
C CYS A 80 -5.11 -4.11 1.80
N ASN A 81 -4.41 -3.83 0.69
CA ASN A 81 -5.05 -3.46 -0.57
C ASN A 81 -6.04 -4.55 -1.06
N TRP A 82 -5.88 -5.82 -0.67
CA TRP A 82 -6.84 -6.89 -0.97
C TRP A 82 -8.24 -6.64 -0.39
N ASN A 83 -8.34 -5.94 0.74
CA ASN A 83 -9.61 -5.72 1.43
C ASN A 83 -10.48 -4.61 0.79
N VAL A 84 -9.96 -3.90 -0.21
CA VAL A 84 -10.65 -2.75 -0.81
C VAL A 84 -10.68 -2.92 -2.31
N ASP A 85 -11.87 -3.12 -2.89
CA ASP A 85 -12.11 -3.40 -4.32
C ASP A 85 -11.25 -2.53 -5.26
N ARG A 86 -11.36 -1.19 -5.14
CA ARG A 86 -10.61 -0.24 -5.97
C ARG A 86 -9.09 -0.27 -5.79
N LEU A 87 -8.57 -0.98 -4.79
CA LEU A 87 -7.14 -1.09 -4.51
C LEU A 87 -6.58 -2.47 -4.84
N GLN A 88 -7.41 -3.45 -5.19
CA GLN A 88 -6.95 -4.80 -5.52
C GLN A 88 -5.98 -4.83 -6.71
N GLU A 89 -6.11 -3.87 -7.64
CA GLU A 89 -5.13 -3.70 -8.74
C GLU A 89 -3.72 -3.40 -8.23
N PHE A 90 -3.56 -2.91 -7.01
CA PHE A 90 -2.25 -2.68 -6.39
C PHE A 90 -1.83 -3.80 -5.43
N ALA A 91 -2.68 -4.79 -5.15
CA ALA A 91 -2.42 -5.75 -4.08
C ALA A 91 -1.36 -6.81 -4.47
N SER A 92 -0.38 -7.05 -3.59
CA SER A 92 0.58 -8.15 -3.75
C SER A 92 1.26 -8.51 -2.44
N ASP A 93 0.96 -9.70 -1.92
CA ASP A 93 1.60 -10.24 -0.72
C ASP A 93 3.10 -10.48 -0.91
N VAL A 94 3.53 -10.82 -2.11
CA VAL A 94 4.95 -11.00 -2.43
C VAL A 94 5.69 -9.68 -2.26
N ALA A 95 5.20 -8.61 -2.89
CA ALA A 95 5.76 -7.28 -2.73
C ALA A 95 5.68 -6.79 -1.28
N HIS A 96 4.58 -7.06 -0.58
CA HIS A 96 4.38 -6.70 0.83
C HIS A 96 5.42 -7.34 1.73
N ARG A 97 5.66 -8.66 1.58
CA ARG A 97 6.72 -9.38 2.30
C ARG A 97 8.10 -8.79 2.02
N THR A 98 8.39 -8.41 0.77
CA THR A 98 9.67 -7.77 0.41
C THR A 98 9.87 -6.46 1.17
N TRP A 99 8.83 -5.65 1.33
CA TRP A 99 8.94 -4.42 2.13
C TRP A 99 9.22 -4.72 3.61
N TRP A 100 8.56 -5.72 4.18
CA TRP A 100 8.79 -6.11 5.57
C TRP A 100 10.19 -6.66 5.84
N LYS A 101 10.82 -7.34 4.86
CA LYS A 101 12.24 -7.69 4.94
C LYS A 101 13.13 -6.46 5.12
N VAL A 102 12.88 -5.40 4.34
CA VAL A 102 13.61 -4.12 4.46
C VAL A 102 13.35 -3.48 5.82
N HIS A 103 12.09 -3.46 6.26
CA HIS A 103 11.72 -2.92 7.56
C HIS A 103 12.47 -3.62 8.71
N ASP A 104 12.54 -4.94 8.69
CA ASP A 104 13.17 -5.72 9.75
C ASP A 104 14.70 -5.54 9.78
N MET A 105 15.30 -5.13 8.66
CA MET A 105 16.71 -4.75 8.59
C MET A 105 16.99 -3.32 9.06
N MET A 106 15.95 -2.48 9.21
CA MET A 106 16.13 -1.11 9.70
C MET A 106 16.47 -1.10 11.20
N PRO A 107 17.25 -0.12 11.69
CA PRO A 107 17.44 0.10 13.12
C PRO A 107 16.10 0.24 13.86
N GLU A 108 16.00 -0.30 15.07
CA GLU A 108 14.76 -0.33 15.87
C GLU A 108 14.11 1.06 16.04
N LYS A 109 14.94 2.10 16.20
CA LYS A 109 14.46 3.49 16.28
C LYS A 109 13.68 3.93 15.04
N LEU A 110 14.03 3.43 13.85
CA LEU A 110 13.34 3.75 12.60
C LEU A 110 12.06 2.92 12.44
N GLN A 111 12.06 1.67 12.90
CA GLN A 111 10.87 0.80 12.88
C GLN A 111 9.71 1.43 13.68
N GLY A 112 10.01 2.17 14.75
CA GLY A 112 9.02 2.89 15.54
C GLY A 112 8.17 3.90 14.75
N PHE A 113 8.67 4.46 13.64
CA PHE A 113 7.90 5.38 12.79
C PHE A 113 6.86 4.65 11.92
N CYS A 114 6.95 3.33 11.80
CA CYS A 114 5.99 2.49 11.08
C CYS A 114 4.90 1.91 12.01
N MET A 115 4.78 2.41 13.24
CA MET A 115 3.72 2.04 14.16
C MET A 115 2.34 2.48 13.65
N LEU A 116 1.32 1.68 13.98
CA LEU A 116 -0.08 1.98 13.63
C LEU A 116 -0.74 2.76 14.75
N LYS A 117 -1.39 3.87 14.40
CA LYS A 117 -2.33 4.56 15.29
C LYS A 117 -3.55 3.68 15.56
N THR A 118 -4.19 3.91 16.68
CA THR A 118 -5.37 3.19 17.19
C THR A 118 -6.53 3.28 16.20
N ILE A 119 -6.75 4.45 15.58
CA ILE A 119 -7.72 4.62 14.50
C ILE A 119 -7.40 3.79 13.26
N GLN A 120 -6.11 3.66 12.89
CA GLN A 120 -5.71 2.86 11.72
C GLN A 120 -5.92 1.37 11.96
N LYS A 121 -5.65 0.87 13.18
CA LYS A 121 -5.93 -0.53 13.55
C LYS A 121 -7.42 -0.84 13.40
N ALA A 122 -8.29 0.07 13.85
CA ALA A 122 -9.73 -0.07 13.72
C ALA A 122 -10.17 -0.03 12.25
N GLN A 123 -9.65 0.90 11.44
CA GLN A 123 -9.92 0.96 9.99
C GLN A 123 -9.52 -0.34 9.28
N LEU A 124 -8.32 -0.88 9.54
CA LEU A 124 -7.84 -2.11 8.89
C LEU A 124 -8.74 -3.32 9.21
N GLU A 125 -9.17 -3.44 10.47
CA GLU A 125 -10.10 -4.51 10.87
C GLU A 125 -11.50 -4.28 10.30
N TRP A 126 -11.96 -3.03 10.18
CA TRP A 126 -13.21 -2.70 9.50
C TRP A 126 -13.16 -3.11 8.02
N ASP A 127 -12.11 -2.72 7.29
CA ASP A 127 -11.94 -3.08 5.88
C ASP A 127 -11.92 -4.61 5.69
N ARG A 128 -11.24 -5.33 6.60
CA ARG A 128 -11.23 -6.80 6.60
C ARG A 128 -12.63 -7.39 6.75
N ARG A 129 -13.47 -6.83 7.64
CA ARG A 129 -14.86 -7.27 7.86
C ARG A 129 -15.77 -6.94 6.69
N GLU A 130 -15.57 -5.79 6.05
CA GLU A 130 -16.33 -5.44 4.85
C GLU A 130 -15.97 -6.34 3.67
N ALA A 131 -14.69 -6.71 3.51
CA ALA A 131 -14.26 -7.70 2.52
C ALA A 131 -14.84 -9.11 2.80
N GLU A 132 -14.91 -9.52 4.06
CA GLU A 132 -15.58 -10.75 4.50
C GLU A 132 -17.07 -10.74 4.17
N LYS A 133 -17.77 -9.65 4.52
CA LYS A 133 -19.20 -9.46 4.25
C LYS A 133 -19.51 -9.42 2.76
N ALA A 134 -18.63 -8.81 1.97
CA ALA A 134 -18.71 -8.78 0.51
C ALA A 134 -18.27 -10.11 -0.13
N ASN A 135 -17.78 -11.07 0.66
CA ASN A 135 -17.34 -12.39 0.24
C ASN A 135 -16.30 -12.34 -0.90
N TYR A 136 -15.26 -11.54 -0.70
CA TYR A 136 -14.16 -11.42 -1.67
C TYR A 136 -13.53 -12.80 -1.92
N SER A 137 -13.34 -13.12 -3.21
CA SER A 137 -12.94 -14.45 -3.68
C SER A 137 -11.48 -14.80 -3.45
N ASP A 138 -10.62 -13.81 -3.22
CA ASP A 138 -9.21 -14.00 -2.86
C ASP A 138 -9.04 -14.50 -1.41
N GLU A 139 -10.09 -14.40 -0.58
CA GLU A 139 -10.16 -14.87 0.80
C GLU A 139 -9.08 -14.31 1.75
N HIS A 140 -8.34 -13.24 1.42
CA HIS A 140 -7.30 -12.69 2.30
C HIS A 140 -7.88 -12.20 3.65
N TRP A 141 -9.15 -11.82 3.68
CA TRP A 141 -9.86 -11.46 4.90
C TRP A 141 -9.90 -12.59 5.96
N ARG A 142 -9.67 -13.85 5.57
CA ARG A 142 -9.57 -15.00 6.49
C ARG A 142 -8.21 -15.13 7.17
N ILE A 143 -7.19 -14.43 6.67
CA ILE A 143 -5.83 -14.54 7.21
C ILE A 143 -5.84 -14.02 8.65
N ARG A 144 -5.35 -14.85 9.57
CA ARG A 144 -5.24 -14.49 10.99
C ARG A 144 -4.15 -13.43 11.16
N ILE A 145 -4.53 -12.25 11.65
CA ILE A 145 -3.61 -11.16 11.96
C ILE A 145 -2.75 -11.50 13.18
N ARG A 146 -1.43 -11.48 13.00
CA ARG A 146 -0.40 -11.71 14.03
C ARG A 146 0.51 -10.50 14.25
N ASP A 147 0.30 -9.43 13.50
CA ASP A 147 1.04 -8.18 13.62
C ASP A 147 1.14 -7.68 15.07
N GLU A 148 2.36 -7.64 15.61
CA GLU A 148 2.64 -7.18 16.98
C GLU A 148 2.23 -5.71 17.21
N ARG A 149 2.09 -4.93 16.15
CA ARG A 149 1.65 -3.54 16.27
C ARG A 149 0.21 -3.43 16.76
N LEU A 150 -0.60 -4.50 16.71
CA LEU A 150 -1.93 -4.52 17.31
C LEU A 150 -1.87 -4.26 18.83
N ILE A 151 -0.93 -4.88 19.53
CA ILE A 151 -0.80 -4.78 21.00
C ILE A 151 0.02 -3.57 21.45
N ARG A 152 0.92 -3.06 20.61
CA ARG A 152 1.75 -1.88 20.93
C ARG A 152 0.97 -0.59 20.67
N CYS A 153 1.03 0.38 21.56
CA CYS A 153 0.29 1.64 21.45
C CYS A 153 1.22 2.86 21.38
N ILE A 154 0.86 3.83 20.53
CA ILE A 154 1.56 5.11 20.37
C ILE A 154 0.66 6.34 20.59
N ASP A 155 -0.63 6.13 20.82
CA ASP A 155 -1.61 7.19 21.07
C ASP A 155 -1.93 7.31 22.57
N GLN A 156 -2.69 8.34 22.94
CA GLN A 156 -3.19 8.51 24.30
C GLN A 156 -4.29 7.48 24.67
N ASP A 157 -5.15 7.13 23.69
CA ASP A 157 -6.15 6.08 23.81
C ASP A 157 -5.78 4.91 22.89
N CYS A 158 -5.64 3.73 23.48
CA CYS A 158 -5.19 2.51 22.83
C CYS A 158 -6.32 1.53 22.51
N SER A 159 -7.57 1.92 22.76
CA SER A 159 -8.75 1.05 22.61
C SER A 159 -9.22 0.98 21.15
N TRP A 160 -8.46 0.32 20.29
CA TRP A 160 -8.85 0.17 18.89
C TRP A 160 -10.12 -0.68 18.73
N GLN A 161 -10.35 -1.67 19.61
CA GLN A 161 -11.62 -2.41 19.62
C GLN A 161 -12.80 -1.53 20.04
N GLY A 162 -12.57 -0.58 20.96
CA GLY A 162 -13.57 0.42 21.35
C GLY A 162 -13.91 1.33 20.18
N MET A 163 -12.90 1.87 19.50
CA MET A 163 -13.10 2.68 18.29
C MET A 163 -13.85 1.90 17.20
N LEU A 164 -13.49 0.63 16.98
CA LEU A 164 -14.14 -0.22 15.98
C LEU A 164 -15.64 -0.44 16.26
N ARG A 165 -16.07 -0.52 17.52
CA ARG A 165 -17.49 -0.69 17.87
C ARG A 165 -18.35 0.49 17.41
N HIS A 166 -17.77 1.68 17.40
CA HIS A 166 -18.43 2.93 17.00
C HIS A 166 -18.04 3.36 15.58
N TRP A 167 -17.41 2.47 14.81
CA TRP A 167 -16.96 2.77 13.46
C TRP A 167 -18.16 3.02 12.54
N GLY A 168 -18.22 4.20 11.93
CA GLY A 168 -19.34 4.61 11.09
C GLY A 168 -20.50 5.30 11.84
N GLU A 169 -20.49 5.33 13.18
CA GLU A 169 -21.50 6.09 13.96
C GLU A 169 -21.17 7.59 14.03
N ASN A 170 -19.90 7.98 13.95
CA ASN A 170 -19.46 9.38 14.07
C ASN A 170 -18.20 9.74 13.25
N THR A 171 -17.70 8.88 12.37
CA THR A 171 -16.48 9.18 11.62
C THR A 171 -16.81 9.88 10.30
N PRO A 172 -16.31 11.11 10.05
CA PRO A 172 -16.21 11.61 8.67
C PRO A 172 -15.36 10.60 7.88
N PRO A 173 -15.60 10.42 6.57
CA PRO A 173 -14.71 9.62 5.75
C PRO A 173 -13.29 10.16 5.95
N ALA A 174 -12.37 9.28 6.36
CA ALA A 174 -10.97 9.62 6.44
C ALA A 174 -10.55 10.09 5.05
N SER A 175 -10.31 11.40 4.91
CA SER A 175 -9.66 11.96 3.74
C SER A 175 -8.28 11.31 3.66
N LEU A 176 -8.13 10.44 2.66
CA LEU A 176 -6.85 9.97 2.14
C LEU A 176 -6.05 11.16 1.60
#